data_AF-A0A1Q8AJ08-F1
#
_entry.id   AF-A0A1Q8AJ08-F1
#
_cell.length_a   1.000
_cell.length_b   1.000
_cell.length_c   1.000
_cell.angle_alpha   90.00
_cell.angle_beta   90.00
_cell.angle_gamma   90.00
#
_symmetry.space_group_name_H-M   'P 1'
#
loop_
_entity.id
_entity.type
_entity.pdbx_description
1 polymer ?
#
loop_
_entity_poly.entity_id
_entity_poly.type
_entity_poly.pdbx_seq_one_letter_code
_entity_poly.pdbx_strand_id
1 'polypeptide(L)'
;MPRTAASIGTRKLSRASIAITVAAGITFSLFWIIGANPAHWAARTADAMHSYRIRYKGGIDWFFPERLGWFVDHALWIFLGLLLCAVVAD
;
A
#
# COMPACT_ATOMS: atom_id res chain seq x y z
N MET A 1 -25.07 32.34 -32.71
CA MET A 1 -23.70 31.91 -32.37
C MET A 1 -23.77 30.53 -31.75
N PRO A 2 -23.27 29.45 -32.40
CA PRO A 2 -23.27 28.14 -31.78
C PRO A 2 -22.06 28.03 -30.83
N ARG A 3 -22.32 27.71 -29.56
CA ARG A 3 -21.28 27.36 -28.58
C ARG A 3 -20.65 26.04 -29.02
N THR A 4 -19.38 26.07 -29.38
CA THR A 4 -18.54 24.87 -29.52
C THR A 4 -18.49 24.16 -28.17
N ALA A 5 -19.19 23.03 -28.07
CA ALA A 5 -19.04 22.11 -26.96
C ALA A 5 -17.59 21.60 -26.97
N ALA A 6 -16.80 21.98 -25.97
CA ALA A 6 -15.48 21.40 -25.77
C ALA A 6 -15.68 19.90 -25.54
N SER A 7 -15.23 19.07 -26.49
CA SER A 7 -15.18 17.64 -26.25
C SER A 7 -14.18 17.40 -25.13
N ILE A 8 -14.66 16.88 -24.01
CA ILE A 8 -13.80 16.36 -22.95
C ILE A 8 -13.19 15.08 -23.53
N GLY A 9 -12.08 15.23 -24.25
CA GLY A 9 -11.32 14.11 -24.76
C GLY A 9 -10.86 13.25 -23.60
N THR A 10 -11.30 12.00 -23.55
CA THR A 10 -10.84 11.03 -22.55
C THR A 10 -9.38 10.67 -22.86
N ARG A 11 -8.44 11.20 -22.07
CA ARG A 11 -7.04 10.80 -22.15
C ARG A 11 -6.94 9.33 -21.75
N LYS A 12 -6.42 8.48 -22.63
CA LYS A 12 -6.17 7.06 -22.31
C LYS A 12 -4.93 6.98 -21.42
N LEU A 13 -5.06 6.32 -20.28
CA LEU A 13 -3.94 6.10 -19.38
C LEU A 13 -2.86 5.25 -20.05
N SER A 14 -1.59 5.54 -19.75
CA SER A 14 -0.47 4.72 -20.22
C SER A 14 -0.52 3.31 -19.62
N ARG A 15 -0.06 2.29 -20.36
CA ARG A 15 0.01 0.90 -19.85
C ARG A 15 0.89 0.79 -18.60
N ALA A 16 1.94 1.61 -18.52
CA ALA A 16 2.83 1.67 -17.37
C ALA A 16 2.09 2.25 -16.14
N SER A 17 1.38 3.36 -16.31
CA SER A 17 0.57 3.97 -15.26
C SER A 17 -0.48 2.99 -14.70
N ILE A 18 -1.14 2.23 -15.57
CA ILE A 18 -2.09 1.18 -15.17
C ILE A 18 -1.40 0.10 -14.34
N ALA A 19 -0.28 -0.45 -14.80
CA ALA A 19 0.44 -1.50 -14.09
C ALA A 19 0.93 -1.05 -12.70
N ILE A 20 1.45 0.18 -12.60
CA ILE A 20 1.91 0.76 -11.33
C ILE A 20 0.72 0.99 -10.39
N THR A 21 -0.41 1.47 -10.91
CA THR A 21 -1.64 1.65 -10.12
C THR A 21 -2.16 0.33 -9.55
N VAL A 22 -2.10 -0.76 -10.34
CA VAL A 22 -2.45 -2.11 -9.86
C VAL A 22 -1.52 -2.54 -8.73
N ALA A 23 -0.21 -2.35 -8.87
CA ALA A 23 0.76 -2.66 -7.82
C ALA A 23 0.52 -1.84 -6.54
N ALA A 24 0.17 -0.56 -6.68
CA ALA A 24 -0.23 0.30 -5.56
C ALA A 24 -1.48 -0.26 -4.86
N GLY A 25 -2.51 -0.61 -5.63
CA GLY A 25 -3.75 -1.21 -5.11
C GLY A 25 -3.50 -2.51 -4.34
N ILE A 26 -2.65 -3.41 -4.86
CA ILE A 26 -2.25 -4.64 -4.16
C ILE A 26 -1.55 -4.33 -2.84
N THR A 27 -0.57 -3.41 -2.86
CA THR A 27 0.19 -3.00 -1.67
C THR A 27 -0.73 -2.46 -0.58
N PHE A 28 -1.64 -1.55 -0.95
CA PHE A 28 -2.63 -0.98 -0.04
C PHE A 28 -3.57 -2.05 0.53
N SER A 29 -4.04 -2.98 -0.31
CA SER A 29 -4.95 -4.04 0.10
C SER A 29 -4.28 -5.01 1.09
N LEU A 30 -3.04 -5.42 0.83
CA LEU A 30 -2.26 -6.28 1.73
C LEU A 30 -2.03 -5.63 3.09
N PHE A 31 -1.69 -4.34 3.13
CA PHE A 31 -1.52 -3.59 4.37
C PHE A 31 -2.77 -3.68 5.26
N TRP A 32 -3.96 -3.44 4.69
CA TRP A 32 -5.22 -3.50 5.44
C TRP A 32 -5.58 -4.93 5.86
N ILE A 33 -5.37 -5.93 5.00
CA ILE A 33 -5.64 -7.34 5.33
C ILE A 33 -4.78 -7.79 6.52
N ILE A 34 -3.48 -7.47 6.49
CA ILE A 34 -2.57 -7.83 7.58
C ILE A 34 -2.92 -7.04 8.85
N GLY A 35 -3.16 -5.74 8.73
CA GLY A 35 -3.49 -4.86 9.85
C GLY A 35 -4.84 -5.14 10.51
N ALA A 36 -5.81 -5.71 9.77
CA ALA A 36 -7.13 -6.06 10.31
C ALA A 36 -7.07 -7.27 11.27
N ASN A 37 -6.11 -8.17 11.09
CA ASN A 37 -5.96 -9.35 11.95
C ASN A 37 -4.48 -9.69 12.24
N PRO A 38 -3.78 -8.86 13.02
CA PRO A 38 -2.36 -9.06 13.30
C PRO A 38 -2.07 -10.39 14.02
N ALA A 39 -3.04 -10.95 14.75
CA ALA A 39 -2.89 -12.22 15.46
C ALA A 39 -2.62 -13.43 14.54
N HIS A 40 -2.97 -13.34 13.26
CA HIS A 40 -2.67 -14.38 12.28
C HIS A 40 -1.24 -14.31 11.72
N TRP A 41 -0.59 -13.14 11.84
CA TRP A 41 0.65 -12.81 11.15
C TRP A 41 1.81 -12.46 12.10
N ALA A 42 1.52 -12.27 13.39
CA ALA A 42 2.46 -11.78 14.38
C ALA A 42 2.22 -12.44 15.74
N ALA A 43 3.27 -12.46 16.55
CA ALA A 43 3.25 -12.90 17.94
C ALA A 43 3.13 -11.72 18.91
N ARG A 44 2.69 -11.98 20.14
CA ARG A 44 2.65 -10.99 21.24
C ARG A 44 3.98 -10.84 21.98
N THR A 45 4.92 -11.73 21.71
CA THR A 45 6.26 -11.79 22.29
C THR A 45 7.27 -12.03 21.17
N ALA A 46 8.46 -11.44 21.29
CA ALA A 46 9.51 -11.65 20.33
C ALA A 46 10.02 -13.10 20.36
N ASP A 47 10.31 -13.65 19.19
CA ASP A 47 10.96 -14.96 19.02
C ASP A 47 11.90 -14.94 17.80
N ALA A 48 12.53 -16.07 17.48
CA ALA A 48 13.47 -16.17 16.37
C ALA A 48 12.85 -15.89 14.99
N MET A 49 11.54 -16.15 14.84
CA MET A 49 10.78 -15.92 13.61
C MET A 49 10.04 -14.57 13.63
N HIS A 50 9.77 -14.00 14.80
CA HIS A 50 9.01 -12.77 15.04
C HIS A 50 9.88 -11.76 15.77
N SER A 51 10.78 -11.09 15.04
CA SER A 51 11.74 -10.13 15.59
C SER A 51 11.33 -8.67 15.41
N TYR A 52 10.44 -8.36 14.46
CA TYR A 52 10.13 -6.99 14.07
C TYR A 52 8.93 -6.44 14.83
N ARG A 53 9.17 -5.50 15.73
CA ARG A 53 8.14 -4.91 16.58
C ARG A 53 7.37 -3.80 15.85
N ILE A 54 6.04 -3.89 15.86
CA ILE A 54 5.13 -2.81 15.47
C ILE A 54 4.18 -2.51 16.62
N ARG A 55 4.13 -1.25 17.03
CA ARG A 55 3.22 -0.76 18.08
C ARG A 55 1.91 -0.33 17.44
N TYR A 56 0.82 -1.02 17.75
CA TYR A 56 -0.53 -0.66 17.32
C TYR A 56 -1.19 0.31 18.31
N LYS A 57 -2.28 0.95 17.86
CA LYS A 57 -3.11 1.82 18.69
C LYS A 57 -3.58 1.05 19.94
N GLY A 58 -3.53 1.70 21.10
CA GLY A 58 -3.82 1.07 22.39
C GLY A 58 -2.61 0.48 23.10
N GLY A 59 -1.38 0.77 22.63
CA GLY A 59 -0.16 0.37 23.34
C GLY A 59 0.23 -1.09 23.13
N ILE A 60 -0.49 -1.81 22.29
CA ILE A 60 -0.26 -3.22 22.00
C ILE A 60 0.93 -3.38 21.05
N ASP A 61 1.90 -4.18 21.47
CA ASP A 61 3.01 -4.59 20.61
C ASP A 61 2.69 -5.92 19.92
N TRP A 62 2.96 -5.95 18.62
CA TRP A 62 2.96 -7.16 17.78
C TRP A 62 4.34 -7.33 17.17
N PHE A 63 4.83 -8.57 17.16
CA PHE A 63 6.12 -8.94 16.61
C PHE A 63 5.88 -9.74 15.34
N PHE A 64 6.22 -9.16 14.20
CA PHE A 64 6.08 -9.77 12.88
C PHE A 64 7.40 -10.43 12.45
N PRO A 65 7.35 -11.37 11.48
CA PRO A 65 8.54 -11.76 10.76
C PRO A 65 9.19 -10.57 10.09
N GLU A 66 10.52 -10.54 10.04
CA GLU A 66 11.29 -9.34 9.72
C GLU A 66 10.87 -8.68 8.40
N ARG A 67 10.74 -9.47 7.33
CA ARG A 67 10.30 -8.98 6.01
C ARG A 67 8.86 -8.47 6.02
N LEU A 68 7.97 -9.15 6.75
CA LEU A 68 6.57 -8.78 6.82
C LEU A 68 6.37 -7.53 7.68
N GLY A 69 7.07 -7.44 8.81
CA GLY A 69 7.08 -6.26 9.67
C GLY A 69 7.60 -5.03 8.94
N TRP A 70 8.75 -5.15 8.26
CA TRP A 70 9.28 -4.07 7.42
C TRP A 70 8.26 -3.63 6.36
N PHE A 71 7.62 -4.59 5.67
CA PHE A 71 6.58 -4.28 4.70
C PHE A 71 5.43 -3.51 5.35
N VAL A 72 4.85 -3.99 6.45
CA VAL A 72 3.71 -3.33 7.11
C VAL A 72 4.05 -1.91 7.55
N ASP A 73 5.25 -1.70 8.08
CA ASP A 73 5.75 -0.40 8.56
C ASP A 73 5.93 0.61 7.40
N HIS A 74 6.28 0.11 6.21
CA HIS A 74 6.55 0.95 5.03
C HIS A 74 5.44 0.93 3.97
N ALA A 75 4.43 0.07 4.09
CA ALA A 75 3.48 -0.22 3.01
C ALA A 75 2.74 1.03 2.52
N LEU A 76 2.38 1.95 3.43
CA LEU A 76 1.73 3.21 3.05
C LEU A 76 2.67 4.15 2.29
N TRP A 77 3.95 4.17 2.63
CA TRP A 77 4.97 4.92 1.88
C TRP A 77 5.23 4.30 0.51
N ILE A 78 5.31 2.97 0.43
CA ILE A 78 5.43 2.24 -0.83
C ILE A 78 4.22 2.54 -1.72
N PHE A 79 3.01 2.46 -1.17
CA PHE A 79 1.77 2.81 -1.87
C PHE A 79 1.81 4.24 -2.41
N LEU A 80 2.17 5.22 -1.58
CA LEU A 80 2.25 6.62 -1.99
C LEU A 80 3.30 6.81 -3.09
N GLY A 81 4.48 6.21 -2.94
CA GLY A 81 5.54 6.24 -3.95
C GLY A 81 5.08 5.65 -5.28
N LEU A 82 4.37 4.53 -5.26
CA LEU A 82 3.80 3.92 -6.47
C LEU A 82 2.76 4.82 -7.12
N LEU A 83 1.86 5.46 -6.36
CA LEU A 83 0.91 6.41 -6.95
C LEU A 83 1.60 7.60 -7.62
N LEU A 84 2.63 8.16 -7.00
CA LEU A 84 3.42 9.24 -7.61
C LEU A 84 4.09 8.77 -8.92
N CYS A 85 4.67 7.56 -8.92
CA CYS A 85 5.24 6.97 -10.13
C CYS A 85 4.19 6.75 -11.22
N ALA A 86 2.96 6.35 -10.86
CA ALA A 86 1.87 6.17 -11.82
C ALA A 86 1.47 7.49 -12.50
N VAL A 87 1.47 8.59 -11.75
CA VAL A 87 1.20 9.95 -12.29
C VAL A 87 2.32 10.40 -13.23
N VAL A 88 3.58 10.15 -12.88
CA VAL A 88 4.74 10.51 -13.72
C VAL A 88 4.80 9.66 -14.99
N ALA A 89 4.35 8.41 -14.93
CA ALA A 89 4.35 7.48 -16.06
C ALA A 89 3.18 7.65 -17.03
N ASP A 90 2.22 8.53 -16.73
CA ASP A 90 1.05 8.82 -17.56
C ASP A 90 1.25 10.03 -18.49
#